data_AF-A0A7X9ICR6-F1
#
_entry.id   AF-A0A7X9ICR6-F1
#
_cell.length_a   1.000
_cell.length_b   1.000
_cell.length_c   1.000
_cell.angle_alpha   90.00
_cell.angle_beta   90.00
_cell.angle_gamma   90.00
#
_symmetry.space_group_name_H-M   'P 1'
#
loop_
_entity.id
_entity.type
_entity.pdbx_description
1 polymer ?
#
loop_
_entity_poly.entity_id
_entity_poly.type
_entity_poly.pdbx_seq_one_letter_code
_entity_poly.pdbx_strand_id
1 'polypeptide(L)'
;FTEDKDRAAERLNATVTGRFITPFDLDHDNFKKLALFQYMIGNKDWYVTSRHNIIIMQPDDKSAKPFAVPYDFDFSGMINAAYTKVNGSPSEPSPFRRQYKGLCYTMEELRDVFGFFRNLRPEFRNLIKESDLIPKSDKNEMLTYIDYFYSLSGSRSLIREEIINKCETRALYNITGQ
;
A
#
# COMPACT_ATOMS: atom_id res chain seq x y z
N PHE A 1 7.67 -8.79 -15.19
CA PHE A 1 9.01 -8.17 -15.20
C PHE A 1 8.93 -6.96 -14.30
N THR A 2 9.74 -6.90 -13.24
CA THR A 2 9.83 -5.75 -12.33
C THR A 2 11.17 -5.08 -12.59
N GLU A 3 11.22 -3.75 -12.69
CA GLU A 3 12.45 -2.98 -12.90
C GLU A 3 13.49 -3.33 -11.81
N ASP A 4 14.77 -3.42 -12.18
CA ASP A 4 15.85 -3.63 -11.21
C ASP A 4 15.94 -2.44 -10.24
N LYS A 5 16.15 -2.72 -8.94
CA LYS A 5 16.10 -1.69 -7.89
C LYS A 5 17.13 -0.58 -8.06
N ASP A 6 18.31 -0.88 -8.59
CA ASP A 6 19.38 0.09 -8.73
C ASP A 6 19.09 1.01 -9.93
N ARG A 7 18.52 0.46 -11.01
CA ARG A 7 18.00 1.25 -12.14
C ARG A 7 16.83 2.13 -11.75
N ALA A 8 15.90 1.61 -10.95
CA ALA A 8 14.78 2.39 -10.43
C ALA A 8 15.27 3.54 -9.55
N ALA A 9 16.30 3.30 -8.73
CA ALA A 9 16.91 4.33 -7.89
C ALA A 9 17.59 5.43 -8.73
N GLU A 10 18.36 5.05 -9.77
CA GLU A 10 18.98 5.99 -10.71
C GLU A 10 17.93 6.87 -11.40
N ARG A 11 16.84 6.27 -11.92
CA ARG A 11 15.72 7.00 -12.55
C ARG A 11 15.05 7.99 -11.60
N LEU A 12 15.12 7.75 -10.29
CA LEU A 12 14.53 8.57 -9.24
C LEU A 12 15.53 9.51 -8.56
N ASN A 13 16.77 9.62 -9.08
CA ASN A 13 17.86 10.39 -8.46
C ASN A 13 18.04 10.04 -6.97
N ALA A 14 18.15 8.75 -6.70
CA ALA A 14 18.20 8.20 -5.36
C ALA A 14 19.13 6.98 -5.28
N THR A 15 19.41 6.55 -4.05
CA THR A 15 20.19 5.34 -3.75
C THR A 15 19.41 4.40 -2.83
N VAL A 16 19.50 3.09 -3.08
CA VAL A 16 18.88 2.09 -2.20
C VAL A 16 19.59 2.08 -0.85
N THR A 17 18.84 2.18 0.25
CA THR A 17 19.39 2.24 1.61
C THR A 17 19.14 0.95 2.41
N GLY A 18 20.21 0.44 3.01
CA GLY A 18 20.20 -0.69 3.95
C GLY A 18 20.15 -0.27 5.42
N ARG A 19 19.93 1.01 5.73
CA ARG A 19 19.88 1.51 7.12
C ARG A 19 18.59 1.06 7.81
N PHE A 20 18.65 0.90 9.14
CA PHE A 20 17.45 0.69 9.93
C PHE A 20 16.60 1.97 9.88
N ILE A 21 15.35 1.82 9.44
CA ILE A 21 14.40 2.91 9.21
C ILE A 21 13.05 2.45 9.76
N THR A 22 12.35 3.37 10.40
CA THR A 22 10.95 3.19 10.83
C THR A 22 10.04 4.03 9.94
N PRO A 23 8.71 3.79 9.95
CA PRO A 23 7.80 4.63 9.19
C PRO A 23 7.88 6.14 9.52
N PHE A 24 8.33 6.49 10.73
CA PHE A 24 8.45 7.89 11.17
C PHE A 24 9.64 8.62 10.55
N ASP A 25 10.61 7.89 10.01
CA ASP A 25 11.80 8.45 9.34
C ASP A 25 11.55 8.69 7.84
N LEU A 26 10.51 8.08 7.27
CA LEU A 26 10.18 8.19 5.87
C LEU A 26 9.54 9.55 5.52
N ASP A 27 9.59 9.89 4.24
CA ASP A 27 8.81 10.98 3.67
C ASP A 27 7.32 10.76 3.96
N HIS A 28 6.71 11.78 4.53
CA HIS A 28 5.40 11.69 5.15
C HIS A 28 4.28 11.45 4.12
N ASP A 29 4.34 12.16 2.99
CA ASP A 29 3.33 12.05 1.95
C ASP A 29 3.50 10.80 1.10
N ASN A 30 4.75 10.39 0.83
CA ASN A 30 5.05 9.10 0.23
C ASN A 30 4.53 7.95 1.08
N PHE A 31 4.83 7.91 2.38
CA PHE A 31 4.44 6.79 3.23
C PHE A 31 2.92 6.67 3.37
N LYS A 32 2.22 7.81 3.50
CA LYS A 32 0.76 7.87 3.51
C LYS A 32 0.14 7.28 2.24
N LYS A 33 0.70 7.63 1.07
CA LYS A 33 0.27 7.05 -0.23
C LYS A 33 0.58 5.56 -0.30
N LEU A 34 1.77 5.12 0.11
CA LEU A 34 2.15 3.71 0.13
C LEU A 34 1.20 2.89 0.99
N ALA A 35 0.93 3.31 2.22
CA ALA A 35 0.09 2.57 3.15
C ALA A 35 -1.35 2.41 2.63
N LEU A 36 -1.92 3.48 2.04
CA LEU A 36 -3.26 3.42 1.46
C LEU A 36 -3.30 2.65 0.15
N PHE A 37 -2.24 2.68 -0.67
CA PHE A 37 -2.11 1.84 -1.85
C PHE A 37 -2.09 0.36 -1.48
N GLN A 38 -1.25 -0.03 -0.52
CA GLN A 38 -1.17 -1.42 -0.04
C GLN A 38 -2.51 -1.87 0.56
N TYR A 39 -3.20 -0.98 1.30
CA TYR A 39 -4.55 -1.23 1.79
C TYR A 39 -5.57 -1.39 0.66
N MET A 40 -5.52 -0.54 -0.38
CA MET A 40 -6.42 -0.59 -1.54
C MET A 40 -6.37 -1.94 -2.25
N ILE A 41 -5.18 -2.48 -2.48
CA ILE A 41 -4.98 -3.79 -3.12
C ILE A 41 -5.06 -4.96 -2.11
N GLY A 42 -5.19 -4.66 -0.82
CA GLY A 42 -5.29 -5.66 0.24
C GLY A 42 -4.01 -6.44 0.48
N ASN A 43 -2.85 -5.81 0.29
CA ASN A 43 -1.56 -6.40 0.59
C ASN A 43 -1.16 -6.11 2.05
N LYS A 44 -0.93 -7.18 2.81
CA LYS A 44 -0.46 -7.11 4.20
C LYS A 44 1.01 -7.49 4.37
N ASP A 45 1.56 -8.16 3.36
CA ASP A 45 2.87 -8.76 3.40
C ASP A 45 3.93 -7.73 3.04
N TRP A 46 4.13 -6.73 3.91
CA TRP A 46 5.13 -5.68 3.72
C TRP A 46 5.50 -5.05 5.05
N TYR A 47 6.76 -4.71 5.29
CA TYR A 47 7.20 -4.18 6.60
C TYR A 47 8.36 -3.20 6.43
N VAL A 48 8.26 -2.02 7.05
CA VAL A 48 9.29 -0.97 6.91
C VAL A 48 10.61 -1.36 7.56
N THR A 49 10.56 -1.82 8.80
CA THR A 49 11.76 -2.10 9.61
C THR A 49 12.60 -3.24 9.05
N SER A 50 11.97 -4.28 8.49
CA SER A 50 12.67 -5.39 7.82
C SER A 50 12.87 -5.18 6.32
N ARG A 51 12.27 -4.15 5.72
CA ARG A 51 12.23 -3.90 4.26
C ARG A 51 11.65 -5.08 3.47
N HIS A 52 10.71 -5.80 4.10
CA HIS A 52 9.99 -6.87 3.44
C HIS A 52 9.00 -6.27 2.44
N ASN A 53 9.08 -6.69 1.17
CA ASN A 53 8.24 -6.24 0.04
C ASN A 53 8.14 -4.70 -0.13
N ILE A 54 9.14 -3.97 0.36
CA ILE A 54 9.38 -2.56 0.05
C ILE A 54 10.87 -2.29 -0.13
N ILE A 55 11.20 -1.39 -1.04
CA ILE A 55 12.55 -0.84 -1.18
C ILE A 55 12.53 0.54 -0.54
N ILE A 56 13.55 0.84 0.27
CA ILE A 56 13.73 2.18 0.81
C ILE A 56 14.85 2.86 0.01
N MET A 57 14.56 4.05 -0.48
CA MET A 57 15.47 4.85 -1.28
C MET A 57 15.75 6.18 -0.57
N GLN A 58 17.01 6.57 -0.53
CA GLN A 58 17.45 7.87 -0.06
C GLN A 58 17.67 8.77 -1.28
N PRO A 59 16.94 9.88 -1.43
CA PRO A 59 17.24 10.88 -2.46
C PRO A 59 18.68 11.37 -2.37
N ASP A 60 19.25 11.74 -3.52
CA ASP A 60 20.60 12.31 -3.60
C ASP A 60 20.71 13.64 -2.86
N ASP A 61 19.61 14.41 -2.82
CA ASP A 61 19.44 15.50 -1.87
C ASP A 61 19.31 14.93 -0.45
N LYS A 62 20.42 14.99 0.29
CA LYS A 62 20.51 14.47 1.66
C LYS A 62 19.65 15.24 2.68
N SER A 63 19.09 16.39 2.31
CA SER A 63 18.12 17.10 3.16
C SER A 63 16.72 16.49 3.07
N ALA A 64 16.42 15.75 1.99
CA ALA A 64 15.16 15.06 1.80
C ALA A 64 15.11 13.75 2.61
N LYS A 65 13.92 13.44 3.12
CA LYS A 65 13.68 12.18 3.83
C LYS A 65 13.71 11.00 2.85
N PRO A 66 14.12 9.80 3.30
CA PRO A 66 14.01 8.60 2.51
C PRO A 66 12.55 8.28 2.18
N PHE A 67 12.29 7.68 1.02
CA PHE A 67 10.97 7.27 0.60
C PHE A 67 10.93 5.76 0.36
N ALA A 68 9.74 5.18 0.43
CA ALA A 68 9.53 3.76 0.22
C ALA A 68 8.81 3.49 -1.10
N VAL A 69 9.23 2.42 -1.77
CA VAL A 69 8.66 1.92 -3.02
C VAL A 69 8.19 0.49 -2.78
N PRO A 70 6.87 0.21 -2.90
CA PRO A 70 6.38 -1.14 -2.68
C PRO A 70 6.69 -2.02 -3.90
N TYR A 71 6.96 -3.30 -3.65
CA TYR A 71 7.12 -4.33 -4.69
C TYR A 71 6.53 -5.64 -4.19
N ASP A 72 6.46 -6.65 -5.07
CA ASP A 72 5.91 -7.98 -4.79
C ASP A 72 4.45 -7.96 -4.26
N PHE A 73 3.50 -7.97 -5.20
CA PHE A 73 2.07 -7.80 -4.93
C PHE A 73 1.27 -9.09 -5.02
N ASP A 74 1.97 -10.21 -5.13
CA ASP A 74 1.44 -11.52 -5.45
C ASP A 74 0.59 -12.08 -4.27
N PHE A 75 0.95 -11.71 -3.04
CA PHE A 75 0.18 -11.91 -1.80
C PHE A 75 -0.96 -10.91 -1.57
N SER A 76 -1.26 -10.01 -2.52
CA SER A 76 -2.35 -9.06 -2.36
C SER A 76 -3.72 -9.72 -2.54
N GLY A 77 -4.70 -9.30 -1.72
CA GLY A 77 -6.06 -9.81 -1.80
C GLY A 77 -6.74 -9.54 -3.15
N MET A 78 -6.32 -8.49 -3.87
CA MET A 78 -6.79 -8.21 -5.23
C MET A 78 -6.35 -9.27 -6.25
N ILE A 79 -5.15 -9.85 -6.08
CA ILE A 79 -4.63 -10.90 -6.98
C ILE A 79 -5.21 -12.27 -6.61
N ASN A 80 -5.47 -12.53 -5.32
CA ASN A 80 -6.12 -13.76 -4.83
C ASN A 80 -5.46 -15.05 -5.38
N ALA A 81 -4.12 -15.04 -5.51
CA ALA A 81 -3.39 -16.13 -6.13
C ALA A 81 -3.58 -17.46 -5.37
N ALA A 82 -3.72 -18.56 -6.10
CA ALA A 82 -4.10 -19.85 -5.51
C ALA A 82 -3.14 -20.35 -4.41
N TYR A 83 -1.84 -20.09 -4.55
CA TYR A 83 -0.82 -20.52 -3.57
C TYR A 83 -0.83 -19.69 -2.27
N THR A 84 -1.53 -18.55 -2.24
CA THR A 84 -1.68 -17.73 -1.02
C THR A 84 -2.72 -18.32 -0.05
N LYS A 85 -3.46 -19.35 -0.49
CA LYS A 85 -4.50 -20.03 0.29
C LYS A 85 -3.88 -21.11 1.17
N VAL A 86 -4.22 -21.11 2.46
CA VAL A 86 -3.81 -22.17 3.38
C VAL A 86 -4.62 -23.44 3.09
N ASN A 87 -3.93 -24.55 2.82
CA ASN A 87 -4.56 -25.86 2.57
C ASN A 87 -5.51 -26.26 3.71
N GLY A 88 -6.75 -26.61 3.38
CA GLY A 88 -7.75 -27.05 4.35
C GLY A 88 -8.44 -25.94 5.15
N SER A 89 -8.10 -24.66 4.89
CA SER A 89 -8.95 -23.57 5.38
C SER A 89 -10.26 -23.56 4.59
N PRO A 90 -11.41 -23.31 5.24
CA PRO A 90 -12.63 -22.97 4.52
C PRO A 90 -12.32 -21.86 3.52
N SER A 91 -13.04 -21.81 2.40
CA SER A 91 -13.07 -20.62 1.56
C SER A 91 -13.55 -19.45 2.42
N GLU A 92 -12.64 -18.78 3.10
CA GLU A 92 -12.98 -17.49 3.67
C GLU A 92 -13.41 -16.61 2.50
N PRO A 93 -14.43 -15.76 2.67
CA PRO A 93 -14.70 -14.73 1.70
C PRO A 93 -13.44 -13.84 1.57
N SER A 94 -12.65 -14.21 0.57
CA SER A 94 -11.33 -13.70 0.17
C SER A 94 -11.21 -12.17 0.00
N PRO A 95 -12.30 -11.35 -0.16
CA PRO A 95 -12.13 -9.91 -0.35
C PRO A 95 -11.90 -9.03 0.90
N PHE A 96 -12.15 -9.48 2.14
CA PHE A 96 -12.34 -8.58 3.29
C PHE A 96 -11.20 -8.51 4.31
N ARG A 97 -10.09 -9.19 4.07
CA ARG A 97 -8.92 -9.06 4.93
C ARG A 97 -8.04 -7.90 4.45
N ARG A 98 -8.53 -6.66 4.51
CA ARG A 98 -7.62 -5.50 4.47
C ARG A 98 -7.07 -5.25 5.87
N GLN A 99 -5.82 -4.82 5.94
CA GLN A 99 -5.22 -4.34 7.18
C GLN A 99 -4.50 -3.05 6.87
N TYR A 100 -4.90 -1.99 7.55
CA TYR A 100 -4.17 -0.74 7.49
C TYR A 100 -2.92 -0.87 8.37
N LYS A 101 -1.75 -0.56 7.79
CA LYS A 101 -0.43 -0.59 8.43
C LYS A 101 0.28 0.76 8.26
N GLY A 102 -0.50 1.83 8.10
CA GLY A 102 0.01 3.19 7.98
C GLY A 102 -0.01 3.93 9.30
N LEU A 103 0.67 5.06 9.36
CA LEU A 103 0.68 5.92 10.54
C LEU A 103 -0.71 6.54 10.79
N CYS A 104 -0.89 7.03 12.01
CA CYS A 104 -2.05 7.83 12.39
C CYS A 104 -1.98 9.21 11.74
N TYR A 105 -3.01 9.54 10.95
CA TYR A 105 -3.17 10.84 10.28
C TYR A 105 -4.48 11.50 10.68
N THR A 106 -4.55 12.81 10.52
CA THR A 106 -5.80 13.54 10.66
C THR A 106 -6.79 13.18 9.55
N MET A 107 -8.08 13.44 9.80
CA MET A 107 -9.12 13.24 8.79
C MET A 107 -8.91 14.13 7.54
N GLU A 108 -8.28 15.29 7.70
CA GLU A 108 -7.95 16.18 6.59
C GLU A 108 -6.86 15.57 5.69
N GLU A 109 -5.74 15.16 6.29
CA GLU A 109 -4.66 14.50 5.54
C GLU A 109 -5.12 13.23 4.83
N LEU A 110 -6.02 12.46 5.45
CA LEU A 110 -6.65 11.29 4.84
C LEU A 110 -7.53 11.68 3.65
N ARG A 111 -8.33 12.77 3.76
CA ARG A 111 -9.17 13.24 2.65
C ARG A 111 -8.34 13.63 1.43
N ASP A 112 -7.19 14.25 1.63
CA ASP A 112 -6.30 14.69 0.55
C ASP A 112 -5.74 13.49 -0.23
N VAL A 113 -5.20 12.50 0.48
CA VAL A 113 -4.67 11.29 -0.16
C VAL A 113 -5.78 10.42 -0.76
N PHE A 114 -6.97 10.35 -0.15
CA PHE A 114 -8.13 9.74 -0.80
C PHE A 114 -8.54 10.49 -2.07
N GLY A 115 -8.40 11.82 -2.09
CA GLY A 115 -8.58 12.65 -3.29
C GLY A 115 -7.60 12.28 -4.40
N PHE A 116 -6.32 12.12 -4.06
CA PHE A 116 -5.30 11.64 -4.98
C PHE A 116 -5.68 10.30 -5.64
N PHE A 117 -6.09 9.31 -4.85
CA PHE A 117 -6.49 8.01 -5.42
C PHE A 117 -7.82 8.07 -6.19
N ARG A 118 -8.79 8.88 -5.75
CA ARG A 118 -10.04 9.09 -6.53
C ARG A 118 -9.74 9.64 -7.92
N ASN A 119 -8.78 10.53 -8.05
CA ASN A 119 -8.38 11.09 -9.34
C ASN A 119 -7.75 10.03 -10.25
N LEU A 120 -7.05 9.03 -9.69
CA LEU A 120 -6.45 7.90 -10.43
C LEU A 120 -7.44 6.74 -10.72
N ARG A 121 -8.69 6.86 -10.26
CA ARG A 121 -9.69 5.80 -10.40
C ARG A 121 -9.92 5.40 -11.86
N PRO A 122 -10.11 6.33 -12.82
CA PRO A 122 -10.29 5.96 -14.22
C PRO A 122 -9.11 5.16 -14.77
N GLU A 123 -7.88 5.58 -14.47
CA GLU A 123 -6.63 4.98 -14.94
C GLU A 123 -6.46 3.56 -14.40
N PHE A 124 -6.65 3.34 -13.09
CA PHE A 124 -6.57 2.00 -12.52
C PHE A 124 -7.64 1.06 -13.07
N ARG A 125 -8.87 1.55 -13.26
CA ARG A 125 -9.94 0.73 -13.83
C ARG A 125 -9.66 0.38 -15.29
N ASN A 126 -9.15 1.32 -16.08
CA ASN A 126 -8.80 1.08 -17.47
C ASN A 126 -7.63 0.08 -17.56
N LEU A 127 -6.60 0.22 -16.74
CA LEU A 127 -5.47 -0.72 -16.71
C LEU A 127 -5.94 -2.18 -16.50
N ILE A 128 -6.89 -2.41 -15.59
CA ILE A 128 -7.45 -3.74 -15.36
C ILE A 128 -8.28 -4.22 -16.56
N LYS A 129 -9.15 -3.35 -17.09
CA LYS A 129 -10.07 -3.70 -18.19
C LYS A 129 -9.32 -4.05 -19.48
N GLU A 130 -8.30 -3.27 -19.82
CA GLU A 130 -7.54 -3.40 -21.07
C GLU A 130 -6.44 -4.47 -20.99
N SER A 131 -6.25 -5.14 -19.85
CA SER A 131 -5.21 -6.16 -19.71
C SER A 131 -5.61 -7.48 -20.37
N ASP A 132 -5.13 -7.76 -21.58
CA ASP A 132 -5.49 -8.98 -22.34
C ASP A 132 -5.10 -10.30 -21.67
N LEU A 133 -4.10 -10.27 -20.78
CA LEU A 133 -3.59 -11.45 -20.08
C LEU A 133 -4.47 -11.91 -18.91
N ILE A 134 -5.49 -11.13 -18.52
CA ILE A 134 -6.33 -11.41 -17.36
C ILE A 134 -7.71 -11.88 -17.84
N PRO A 135 -8.20 -13.06 -17.41
CA PRO A 135 -9.54 -13.52 -17.72
C PRO A 135 -10.62 -12.53 -17.28
N LYS A 136 -11.75 -12.51 -18.01
CA LYS A 136 -12.86 -11.59 -17.71
C LYS A 136 -13.43 -11.76 -16.30
N SER A 137 -13.47 -12.98 -15.77
CA SER A 137 -13.89 -13.26 -14.40
C SER A 137 -13.01 -12.52 -13.39
N ASP A 138 -11.71 -12.64 -13.55
CA ASP A 138 -10.70 -12.14 -12.62
C ASP A 138 -10.64 -10.61 -12.72
N LYS A 139 -10.77 -10.05 -13.93
CA LYS A 139 -10.95 -8.59 -14.12
C LYS A 139 -12.13 -8.07 -13.31
N ASN A 140 -13.28 -8.75 -13.34
CA ASN A 140 -14.45 -8.32 -12.59
C ASN A 140 -14.21 -8.39 -11.08
N GLU A 141 -13.58 -9.46 -10.59
CA GLU A 141 -13.21 -9.61 -9.19
C GLU A 141 -12.28 -8.48 -8.73
N MET A 142 -11.22 -8.20 -9.51
CA MET A 142 -10.28 -7.10 -9.23
C MET A 142 -10.99 -5.73 -9.22
N LEU A 143 -11.88 -5.46 -10.18
CA LEU A 143 -12.64 -4.22 -10.25
C LEU A 143 -13.56 -4.05 -9.03
N THR A 144 -14.27 -5.12 -8.64
CA THR A 144 -15.08 -5.13 -7.41
C THR A 144 -14.22 -4.93 -6.17
N TYR A 145 -13.02 -5.52 -6.13
CA TYR A 145 -12.08 -5.38 -5.03
C TYR A 145 -11.65 -3.92 -4.83
N ILE A 146 -11.25 -3.23 -5.89
CA ILE A 146 -10.84 -1.82 -5.79
C ILE A 146 -12.02 -0.86 -5.58
N ASP A 147 -13.23 -1.19 -6.06
CA ASP A 147 -14.43 -0.36 -5.85
C ASP A 147 -14.82 -0.25 -4.36
N TYR A 148 -14.47 -1.24 -3.55
CA TYR A 148 -14.59 -1.15 -2.09
C TYR A 148 -13.78 0.01 -1.52
N PHE A 149 -12.51 0.15 -1.93
CA PHE A 149 -11.63 1.22 -1.45
C PHE A 149 -12.21 2.61 -1.77
N TYR A 150 -12.77 2.78 -2.98
CA TYR A 150 -13.40 4.04 -3.35
C TYR A 150 -14.68 4.32 -2.55
N SER A 151 -15.48 3.29 -2.26
CA SER A 151 -16.64 3.40 -1.36
C SER A 151 -16.23 3.80 0.06
N LEU A 152 -15.18 3.16 0.61
CA LEU A 152 -14.59 3.51 1.90
C LEU A 152 -14.11 4.97 1.93
N SER A 153 -13.45 5.43 0.86
CA SER A 153 -12.90 6.79 0.77
C SER A 153 -13.94 7.91 0.90
N GLY A 154 -15.23 7.59 0.70
CA GLY A 154 -16.36 8.50 0.89
C GLY A 154 -17.09 8.34 2.23
N SER A 155 -16.74 7.34 3.04
CA SER A 155 -17.46 6.99 4.27
C SER A 155 -16.64 7.34 5.51
N ARG A 156 -17.09 8.37 6.24
CA ARG A 156 -16.46 8.77 7.52
C ARG A 156 -16.43 7.63 8.54
N SER A 157 -17.47 6.80 8.57
CA SER A 157 -17.56 5.66 9.50
C SER A 157 -16.51 4.60 9.16
N LEU A 158 -16.41 4.19 7.89
CA LEU A 158 -15.45 3.17 7.46
C LEU A 158 -14.01 3.66 7.60
N ILE A 159 -13.74 4.94 7.27
CA ILE A 159 -12.41 5.53 7.49
C ILE A 159 -12.04 5.46 8.98
N ARG A 160 -12.97 5.78 9.88
CA ARG A 160 -12.71 5.70 11.31
C ARG A 160 -12.42 4.26 11.74
N GLU A 161 -13.25 3.32 11.34
CA GLU A 161 -13.18 1.93 11.75
C GLU A 161 -11.94 1.20 11.21
N GLU A 162 -11.62 1.40 9.94
CA GLU A 162 -10.62 0.61 9.23
C GLU A 162 -9.24 1.26 9.13
N ILE A 163 -9.17 2.59 9.22
CA ILE A 163 -7.94 3.36 9.08
C ILE A 163 -7.55 3.96 10.42
N ILE A 164 -8.37 4.85 10.98
CA ILE A 164 -8.00 5.63 12.17
C ILE A 164 -7.88 4.74 13.42
N ASN A 165 -8.82 3.82 13.64
CA ASN A 165 -8.76 2.94 14.82
C ASN A 165 -7.66 1.86 14.71
N LYS A 166 -7.10 1.65 13.51
CA LYS A 166 -6.10 0.61 13.22
C LYS A 166 -4.73 1.20 12.84
N CYS A 167 -4.55 2.51 12.97
CA CYS A 167 -3.31 3.18 12.58
C CYS A 167 -2.17 2.88 13.55
N GLU A 168 -0.95 3.01 13.03
CA GLU A 168 0.26 2.70 13.77
C GLU A 168 0.81 3.93 14.49
N THR A 169 1.25 3.72 15.74
CA THR A 169 1.84 4.77 16.59
C THR A 169 3.30 4.47 16.89
N ARG A 170 4.02 5.46 17.41
CA ARG A 170 5.44 5.32 17.80
C ARG A 170 5.67 4.18 18.80
N ALA A 171 4.68 3.89 19.64
CA ALA A 171 4.74 2.81 20.63
C ALA A 171 4.95 1.42 19.99
N LEU A 172 4.40 1.17 18.78
CA LEU A 172 4.58 -0.11 18.08
C LEU A 172 6.02 -0.37 17.63
N TYR A 173 6.84 0.68 17.57
CA TYR A 173 8.21 0.64 17.08
C TYR A 173 9.24 0.79 18.22
N ASN A 174 8.81 0.68 19.47
CA ASN A 174 9.61 0.98 20.66
C ASN A 174 10.24 2.39 20.63
N ILE A 175 9.60 3.33 19.93
CA ILE A 175 10.00 4.73 19.92
C ILE A 175 9.22 5.43 21.04
N THR A 176 9.86 5.63 22.19
CA THR A 176 9.27 6.38 23.30
C THR A 176 9.40 7.88 23.05
N GLY A 177 8.28 8.58 22.88
CA GLY A 177 8.10 10.02 23.12
C GLY A 177 8.99 11.02 22.36
N GLN A 178 8.36 11.92 21.62
CA GLN A 178 8.72 13.33 21.61
C GLN A 178 7.45 14.12 21.90
#